data_AF-A0A3D4B652-F1
#
_entry.id   AF-A0A3D4B652-F1
#
_cell.length_a   1.000
_cell.length_b   1.000
_cell.length_c   1.000
_cell.angle_alpha   90.00
_cell.angle_beta   90.00
_cell.angle_gamma   90.00
#
_symmetry.space_group_name_H-M   'P 1'
#
loop_
_entity.id
_entity.type
_entity.pdbx_description
1 polymer ?
#
loop_
_entity_poly.entity_id
_entity_poly.type
_entity_poly.pdbx_seq_one_letter_code
_entity_poly.pdbx_strand_id
1 'polypeptide(L)' 'MNYVTASLSQTGGRSNNEDYIAHTEAGNSYCWVVADGAGGHKGGEVASRLGVAQVLTSFEETPPDLWKPWPGI' A
#
# COMPACT_ATOMS: atom_id res chain seq x y z
N MET A 1 5.04 -3.83 -18.32
CA MET A 1 4.31 -5.11 -18.13
C MET A 1 2.84 -4.74 -17.99
N ASN A 2 1.84 -5.52 -18.42
CA ASN A 2 0.45 -5.15 -18.14
C ASN A 2 -0.15 -6.13 -17.13
N TYR A 3 -0.48 -5.65 -15.94
CA TYR A 3 -1.08 -6.46 -14.88
C TYR A 3 -2.58 -6.19 -14.81
N VAL A 4 -3.38 -7.25 -14.82
CA VAL A 4 -4.80 -7.17 -14.47
C VAL A 4 -4.90 -7.23 -12.95
N THR A 5 -5.32 -6.13 -12.33
CA THR A 5 -5.49 -6.05 -10.87
C THR A 5 -6.94 -6.28 -10.47
N ALA A 6 -7.14 -7.09 -9.42
CA ALA A 6 -8.41 -7.22 -8.72
C ALA A 6 -8.18 -6.99 -7.22
N SER A 7 -9.12 -6.34 -6.55
CA SER A 7 -9.07 -6.11 -5.10
C SER A 7 -10.43 -6.36 -4.46
N LEU A 8 -10.39 -6.83 -3.22
CA LEU A 8 -11.56 -7.04 -2.38
C LEU A 8 -11.17 -6.73 -0.94
N SER A 9 -11.95 -5.88 -0.28
CA SER A 9 -11.84 -5.63 1.16
C SER A 9 -13.26 -5.56 1.72
N GLN A 10 -13.52 -6.27 2.81
CA GLN A 10 -14.86 -6.42 3.37
C GLN A 10 -14.81 -6.30 4.88
N THR A 11 -15.74 -5.52 5.44
CA THR A 11 -15.88 -5.36 6.90
C THR A 11 -16.21 -6.67 7.62
N GLY A 12 -16.86 -7.61 6.93
CA GLY A 12 -17.40 -8.81 7.56
C GLY A 12 -18.41 -8.47 8.65
N GLY A 13 -18.31 -9.17 9.80
CA GLY A 13 -19.21 -8.99 10.94
C GLY A 13 -18.84 -7.84 11.90
N ARG A 14 -17.84 -7.01 11.59
CA ARG A 14 -17.43 -5.87 12.44
C ARG A 14 -18.26 -4.62 12.12
N SER A 15 -18.21 -3.63 13.02
CA SER A 15 -18.88 -2.33 12.80
C SER A 15 -18.12 -1.43 11.83
N ASN A 16 -16.80 -1.63 11.71
CA ASN A 16 -15.95 -0.89 10.81
C ASN A 16 -14.85 -1.79 10.23
N ASN A 17 -14.44 -1.51 9.00
CA ASN A 17 -13.33 -2.16 8.34
C ASN A 17 -12.05 -1.40 8.67
N GLU A 18 -11.10 -2.09 9.31
CA GLU A 18 -9.79 -1.52 9.61
C GLU A 18 -8.73 -1.95 8.58
N ASP A 19 -9.13 -2.71 7.55
CA ASP A 19 -8.27 -3.07 6.43
C ASP A 19 -8.28 -1.97 5.36
N TYR A 20 -7.15 -1.77 4.70
CA TYR A 20 -7.05 -0.93 3.51
C TYR A 20 -6.16 -1.60 2.45
N ILE A 21 -6.59 -1.51 1.18
CA ILE A 21 -5.87 -2.08 0.03
C ILE A 21 -5.85 -1.07 -1.11
N ALA A 22 -4.68 -0.84 -1.69
CA ALA A 22 -4.51 0.01 -2.86
C ALA A 22 -3.27 -0.41 -3.65
N HIS A 23 -3.11 0.17 -4.84
CA HIS A 23 -1.97 -0.06 -5.70
C HIS A 23 -1.65 1.19 -6.52
N THR A 24 -0.42 1.26 -7.03
CA THR A 24 0.02 2.30 -7.96
C THR A 24 1.01 1.75 -8.99
N GLU A 25 1.22 2.52 -10.04
CA GLU A 25 2.18 2.28 -11.12
C GLU A 25 3.06 3.52 -11.26
N ALA A 26 4.38 3.31 -11.33
CA ALA A 26 5.37 4.34 -11.57
C ALA A 26 6.34 3.86 -12.66
N GLY A 27 6.18 4.38 -13.88
CA GLY A 27 6.98 3.96 -15.02
C GLY A 27 6.78 2.48 -15.35
N ASN A 28 7.85 1.68 -15.22
CA ASN A 28 7.79 0.22 -15.42
C ASN A 28 7.65 -0.57 -14.10
N SER A 29 7.48 0.15 -12.98
CA SER A 29 7.39 -0.41 -11.65
C SER A 29 5.95 -0.37 -11.13
N TYR A 30 5.55 -1.39 -10.37
CA TYR A 30 4.19 -1.53 -9.84
C TYR A 30 4.26 -1.86 -8.35
N CYS A 31 3.35 -1.29 -7.56
CA CYS A 31 3.26 -1.52 -6.13
C CYS A 31 1.82 -1.83 -5.74
N TRP A 32 1.61 -2.92 -5.01
CA TRP A 32 0.35 -3.24 -4.35
C TRP A 32 0.60 -3.30 -2.86
N VAL A 33 -0.30 -2.72 -2.07
CA VAL A 33 -0.15 -2.63 -0.62
C VAL A 33 -1.47 -3.01 0.03
N VAL A 34 -1.37 -3.84 1.06
CA VAL A 34 -2.48 -4.18 1.96
C VAL A 34 -2.01 -3.93 3.39
N ALA A 35 -2.87 -3.35 4.21
CA ALA A 35 -2.63 -3.16 5.63
C ALA A 35 -3.89 -3.47 6.44
N ASP A 36 -3.71 -4.12 7.58
CA ASP A 36 -4.73 -4.38 8.61
C ASP A 36 -4.42 -3.45 9.79
N GLY A 37 -5.36 -2.59 10.14
CA GLY A 37 -5.25 -1.68 11.28
C GLY A 37 -5.37 -2.47 12.58
N ALA A 38 -4.41 -2.31 13.49
CA ALA A 38 -4.41 -3.03 14.76
C ALA A 38 -5.68 -2.75 15.59
N GLY A 39 -6.63 -3.69 15.56
CA GLY A 39 -7.88 -3.60 16.31
C GLY A 39 -7.65 -3.56 17.82
N GLY A 40 -8.64 -3.03 18.55
CA GLY A 40 -8.57 -2.84 20.01
C GLY A 40 -8.12 -1.45 20.46
N HIS A 41 -7.67 -0.60 19.52
CA HIS A 41 -7.47 0.83 19.71
C HIS A 41 -8.37 1.62 18.74
N LYS A 42 -8.78 2.83 19.11
CA LYS A 42 -9.54 3.69 18.19
C LYS A 42 -8.66 4.10 17.01
N GLY A 43 -9.13 3.86 15.79
CA GLY A 43 -8.55 4.42 14.56
C GLY A 43 -7.71 3.46 13.72
N GLY A 44 -7.91 2.14 13.82
CA GLY A 44 -7.23 1.19 12.94
C GLY A 44 -7.48 1.48 11.45
N GLU A 45 -8.69 1.92 11.09
CA GLU A 45 -9.05 2.40 9.74
C GLU A 45 -8.17 3.57 9.24
N VAL A 46 -7.77 4.46 10.15
CA VAL A 46 -6.93 5.62 9.83
C VAL A 46 -5.50 5.15 9.71
N ALA A 47 -5.04 4.28 10.62
CA ALA A 47 -3.69 3.74 10.62
C ALA A 47 -3.41 2.93 9.35
N SER A 48 -4.30 2.01 8.96
CA SER A 48 -4.13 1.20 7.75
C SER A 48 -4.14 2.06 6.49
N ARG A 49 -5.08 3.02 6.38
CA ARG A 49 -5.14 3.96 5.26
C ARG A 49 -3.86 4.81 5.15
N LEU A 50 -3.36 5.36 6.26
CA LEU A 50 -2.14 6.15 6.27
C LEU A 50 -0.92 5.31 5.92
N GLY A 51 -0.81 4.09 6.44
CA GLY A 51 0.29 3.18 6.12
C GLY A 51 0.34 2.85 4.64
N VAL A 52 -0.79 2.48 4.04
CA VAL A 52 -0.89 2.21 2.60
C VAL A 52 -0.57 3.46 1.78
N ALA A 53 -1.17 4.60 2.10
CA ALA A 53 -0.93 5.85 1.37
C ALA A 53 0.55 6.24 1.41
N GLN A 54 1.21 6.14 2.56
CA GLN A 54 2.61 6.50 2.70
C GLN A 54 3.52 5.59 1.87
N VAL A 55 3.26 4.27 1.85
CA VAL A 55 4.05 3.33 1.03
C VAL A 55 3.89 3.66 -0.46
N LEU A 56 2.67 3.93 -0.92
CA LEU A 56 2.42 4.26 -2.32
C LEU A 56 3.07 5.58 -2.72
N THR A 57 2.94 6.63 -1.91
CA THR A 57 3.61 7.92 -2.16
C THR A 57 5.12 7.77 -2.22
N SER A 58 5.73 7.08 -1.25
CA SER A 58 7.18 6.86 -1.26
C SER A 58 7.64 6.02 -2.46
N PHE A 59 6.81 5.08 -2.92
CA PHE A 59 7.09 4.29 -4.12
C PHE A 59 7.05 5.13 -5.40
N GLU A 60 6.07 6.04 -5.52
CA GLU A 60 5.97 6.95 -6.67
C GLU A 60 7.10 7.98 -6.71
N GLU A 61 7.55 8.46 -5.54
CA GLU A 61 8.65 9.42 -5.42
C GLU A 61 10.02 8.78 -5.68
N THR A 62 10.21 7.52 -5.28
CA THR A 62 11.45 6.77 -5.53
C THR A 62 11.15 5.39 -6.14
N PRO A 63 10.76 5.33 -7.42
CA PRO A 63 10.51 4.09 -8.12
C PRO A 63 11.74 3.16 -8.09
N PRO A 64 11.58 1.83 -7.92
CA PRO A 64 12.68 0.86 -7.87
C PRO A 64 13.58 0.85 -9.11
N ASP A 65 13.05 1.23 -10.27
CA ASP A 65 13.79 1.40 -11.52
C ASP A 65 14.72 2.63 -11.52
N LEU A 66 14.56 3.52 -10.53
CA LEU A 66 15.48 4.61 -10.21
C LEU A 66 16.39 4.29 -9.01
N TRP A 67 16.23 3.13 -8.35
CA TRP A 67 17.18 2.66 -7.34
C TRP A 67 18.52 2.38 -8.01
N LYS A 68 19.49 3.26 -7.76
CA LYS A 68 20.89 3.01 -8.07
C LYS A 68 21.53 2.37 -6.83
N PRO A 69 22.19 1.21 -6.93
CA PRO A 69 23.08 0.77 -5.86
C PRO A 69 24.13 1.86 -5.61
N TRP A 70 24.59 1.95 -4.35
CA TRP A 70 25.71 2.83 -4.02
C TRP A 70 26.89 2.54 -4.96
N PRO A 71 27.58 3.55 -5.53
CA PRO A 71 28.60 3.38 -6.58
C PRO A 71 29.89 2.68 -6.12
N GLY A 72 29.89 2.05 -4.95
CA GLY A 72 31.05 1.42 -4.31
C GLY A 72 30.90 -0.08 -4.05
N ILE A 73 29.94 -0.76 -4.69
CA ILE A 73 29.90 -2.23 -4.84
C ILE A 73 29.81 -2.54 -6.33
#